data_AF-A0A7K2Q0V6-F1
#
_entry.id   AF-A0A7K2Q0V6-F1
#
_cell.length_a   1.000
_cell.length_b   1.000
_cell.length_c   1.000
_cell.angle_alpha   90.00
_cell.angle_beta   90.00
_cell.angle_gamma   90.00
#
_symmetry.space_group_name_H-M   'P 1'
#
loop_
_entity.id
_entity.type
_entity.pdbx_description
1 polymer ?
#
loop_
_entity_poly.entity_id
_entity_poly.type
_entity_poly.pdbx_seq_one_letter_code
_entity_poly.pdbx_strand_id
1 'polypeptide(L)'
;MEIVFEDAELAHVCNSGPARRDRLGPDGAITLLRRLGQMSAAHHLADLRHVAAARLRPAANGDCFTLLVSLGDHGDLVVRPRDDPPDTLDDGTLNEHAVRAVIVAAIHRP
;
A
#
# COMPACT_ATOMS: atom_id res chain seq x y z
N MET A 1 -6.79 -8.81 2.46
CA MET A 1 -6.86 -8.12 1.17
C MET A 1 -5.71 -8.64 0.35
N GLU A 2 -5.91 -8.91 -0.93
CA GLU A 2 -4.83 -9.40 -1.80
C GLU A 2 -3.84 -8.27 -2.08
N ILE A 3 -2.55 -8.57 -2.02
CA ILE A 3 -1.47 -7.63 -2.32
C ILE A 3 -0.70 -8.19 -3.51
N VAL A 4 -0.72 -7.43 -4.60
CA VAL A 4 0.05 -7.69 -5.81
C VAL A 4 1.16 -6.64 -5.90
N PHE A 5 2.24 -6.95 -6.60
CA PHE A 5 3.35 -6.02 -6.82
C PHE A 5 3.44 -5.70 -8.30
N GLU A 6 3.71 -4.43 -8.62
CA GLU A 6 3.85 -3.95 -10.00
C GLU A 6 4.95 -4.70 -10.77
N ASP A 7 6.06 -4.99 -10.10
CA ASP A 7 7.20 -5.68 -10.69
C ASP A 7 7.88 -6.67 -9.72
N ALA A 8 8.79 -7.46 -10.29
CA ALA A 8 9.52 -8.50 -9.57
C ALA A 8 10.55 -7.95 -8.56
N GLU A 9 11.11 -6.75 -8.79
CA GLU A 9 12.03 -6.12 -7.85
C GLU A 9 11.27 -5.74 -6.57
N LEU A 10 10.11 -5.11 -6.73
CA LEU A 10 9.26 -4.70 -5.63
C LEU A 10 8.71 -5.91 -4.87
N ALA A 11 8.31 -6.96 -5.59
CA ALA A 11 7.95 -8.24 -4.97
C ALA A 11 9.11 -8.82 -4.17
N HIS A 12 10.33 -8.79 -4.71
CA HIS A 12 11.52 -9.28 -4.02
C HIS A 12 11.79 -8.48 -2.74
N VAL A 13 11.80 -7.14 -2.84
CA VAL A 13 11.98 -6.26 -1.68
C VAL A 13 10.90 -6.54 -0.64
N CYS A 14 9.63 -6.59 -1.01
CA CYS A 14 8.55 -6.77 -0.03
C CYS A 14 8.55 -8.14 0.63
N ASN A 15 8.97 -9.21 -0.07
CA ASN A 15 8.92 -10.58 0.44
C ASN A 15 10.23 -11.07 1.09
N SER A 16 11.39 -10.50 0.75
CA SER A 16 12.70 -10.92 1.27
C SER A 16 13.16 -10.09 2.48
N GLY A 17 13.40 -10.74 3.62
CA GLY A 17 13.93 -10.09 4.83
C GLY A 17 15.25 -9.33 4.61
N PRO A 18 16.28 -9.95 4.01
CA PRO A 18 17.51 -9.28 3.63
C PRO A 18 17.25 -8.07 2.71
N ALA A 19 16.48 -8.23 1.64
CA ALA A 19 16.24 -7.14 0.69
C ALA A 19 15.49 -5.95 1.31
N ARG A 20 14.51 -6.20 2.22
CA ARG A 20 13.87 -5.13 2.99
C ARG A 20 14.89 -4.33 3.79
N ARG A 21 15.81 -5.02 4.48
CA ARG A 21 16.83 -4.38 5.31
C ARG A 21 17.83 -3.59 4.46
N ASP A 22 18.22 -4.10 3.31
CA ASP A 22 19.14 -3.40 2.41
C ASP A 22 18.49 -2.14 1.82
N ARG A 23 17.19 -2.19 1.52
CA ARG A 23 16.43 -1.07 0.94
C ARG A 23 16.07 0.03 1.95
N LEU A 24 15.65 -0.36 3.16
CA LEU A 24 14.99 0.53 4.13
C LEU A 24 15.69 0.60 5.50
N GLY A 25 16.77 -0.14 5.69
CA GLY A 25 17.38 -0.34 7.01
C GLY A 25 16.57 -1.31 7.89
N PRO A 26 17.09 -1.65 9.08
CA PRO A 26 16.47 -2.63 9.98
C PRO A 26 15.07 -2.20 10.44
N ASP A 27 14.89 -0.94 10.86
CA ASP A 27 13.62 -0.45 11.39
C ASP A 27 12.57 -0.28 10.28
N GLY A 28 12.98 0.23 9.12
CA GLY A 28 12.12 0.33 7.94
C GLY A 28 11.68 -1.04 7.44
N ALA A 29 12.55 -2.06 7.50
CA ALA A 29 12.20 -3.43 7.13
C ALA A 29 11.14 -4.04 8.05
N ILE A 30 11.23 -3.80 9.36
CA ILE A 30 10.23 -4.24 10.35
C ILE A 30 8.90 -3.52 10.11
N THR A 31 8.95 -2.21 9.89
CA THR A 31 7.76 -1.39 9.65
C THR A 31 7.05 -1.78 8.36
N LEU A 32 7.80 -2.01 7.28
CA LEU A 32 7.25 -2.51 6.02
C LEU A 32 6.58 -3.87 6.20
N LEU A 33 7.25 -4.84 6.84
CA LEU A 33 6.68 -6.17 7.09
C LEU A 33 5.38 -6.08 7.91
N ARG A 34 5.39 -5.27 8.97
CA ARG A 34 4.20 -5.03 9.80
C ARG A 34 3.06 -4.44 8.98
N ARG A 35 3.35 -3.46 8.12
CA ARG A 35 2.32 -2.80 7.30
C ARG A 35 1.72 -3.78 6.29
N LEU A 36 2.55 -4.55 5.59
CA LEU A 36 2.09 -5.58 4.65
C LEU A 36 1.21 -6.63 5.35
N GLY A 37 1.58 -7.04 6.57
CA GLY A 37 0.75 -7.94 7.37
C GLY A 37 -0.61 -7.35 7.78
N GLN A 38 -0.67 -6.06 8.11
CA GLN A 38 -1.93 -5.37 8.39
C GLN A 38 -2.81 -5.26 7.14
N MET A 39 -2.20 -4.95 6.00
CA MET A 39 -2.89 -4.90 4.71
C MET A 39 -3.44 -6.27 4.30
N SER A 40 -2.66 -7.34 4.48
CA SER A 40 -3.11 -8.69 4.11
C SER A 40 -4.26 -9.16 5.02
N ALA A 41 -4.27 -8.75 6.28
CA ALA A 41 -5.33 -9.06 7.25
C ALA A 41 -6.65 -8.26 7.05
N ALA A 42 -6.61 -7.08 6.42
CA ALA A 42 -7.80 -6.28 6.12
C ALA A 42 -8.77 -7.01 5.17
N HIS A 43 -10.09 -6.79 5.26
CA HIS A 43 -11.05 -7.37 4.31
C HIS A 43 -11.20 -6.51 3.05
N HIS A 44 -11.14 -5.20 3.21
CA HIS A 44 -11.16 -4.21 2.14
C HIS A 44 -10.31 -2.99 2.50
N LEU A 45 -9.95 -2.19 1.50
CA LEU A 45 -9.07 -1.03 1.66
C LEU A 45 -9.54 -0.05 2.75
N ALA A 46 -10.85 0.15 2.90
CA ALA A 46 -11.42 1.04 3.91
C ALA A 46 -11.01 0.67 5.35
N ASP A 47 -10.67 -0.60 5.63
CA ASP A 47 -10.23 -1.04 6.96
C ASP A 47 -8.92 -0.38 7.38
N LEU A 48 -8.08 0.00 6.41
CA LEU A 48 -6.81 0.67 6.68
C LEU A 48 -6.99 2.06 7.26
N ARG A 49 -8.15 2.72 7.07
CA ARG A 49 -8.44 4.01 7.70
C ARG A 49 -8.51 3.91 9.23
N HIS A 50 -8.87 2.73 9.76
CA HIS A 50 -8.89 2.48 11.20
C HIS A 50 -7.50 2.21 11.78
N VAL A 51 -6.51 1.93 10.93
CA VAL A 51 -5.12 1.77 11.36
C VAL A 51 -4.46 3.15 11.36
N ALA A 52 -4.50 3.84 12.50
CA ALA A 52 -3.97 5.21 12.62
C ALA A 52 -2.53 5.37 12.10
N ALA A 53 -1.69 4.34 12.28
CA ALA A 53 -0.32 4.33 11.77
C ALA A 53 -0.23 4.26 10.23
N ALA A 54 -1.24 3.72 9.55
CA ALA A 54 -1.25 3.56 8.09
C ALA A 54 -1.48 4.88 7.36
N ARG A 55 -2.14 5.86 7.99
CA ARG A 55 -2.44 7.19 7.42
C ARG A 55 -2.73 7.13 5.92
N LEU A 56 -3.78 6.37 5.55
CA LEU A 56 -4.19 6.22 4.16
C LEU A 56 -4.53 7.61 3.59
N ARG A 57 -3.84 8.01 2.52
CA ARG A 57 -3.95 9.36 1.93
C ARG A 57 -3.95 9.30 0.40
N PRO A 58 -4.63 10.21 -0.30
CA PRO A 58 -4.44 10.36 -1.74
C PRO A 58 -2.99 10.72 -2.10
N ALA A 59 -2.47 10.17 -3.19
CA ALA A 59 -1.19 10.60 -3.74
C ALA A 59 -1.36 11.94 -4.48
N ALA A 60 -0.53 12.93 -4.16
CA ALA A 60 -0.67 14.28 -4.72
C ALA A 60 -0.45 14.35 -6.24
N ASN A 61 0.36 13.44 -6.79
CA ASN A 61 0.80 13.44 -8.19
C ASN A 61 0.35 12.16 -8.95
N GLY A 62 -0.52 11.35 -8.33
CA GLY A 62 -1.02 10.12 -8.94
C GLY A 62 -2.33 10.33 -9.68
N ASP A 63 -2.86 9.27 -10.29
CA ASP A 63 -4.26 9.25 -10.69
C ASP A 63 -5.19 9.36 -9.46
N CYS A 64 -6.49 9.60 -9.69
CA CYS A 64 -7.46 9.79 -8.61
C CYS A 64 -7.67 8.56 -7.71
N PHE A 65 -7.08 7.41 -8.05
CA PHE A 65 -7.21 6.16 -7.31
C PHE A 65 -5.89 5.71 -6.66
N THR A 66 -4.81 6.46 -6.88
CA THR A 66 -3.52 6.20 -6.26
C THR A 66 -3.50 6.73 -4.83
N LEU A 67 -3.15 5.84 -3.91
CA LEU A 67 -3.12 6.11 -2.48
C LEU A 67 -1.74 5.84 -1.91
N LEU A 68 -1.47 6.49 -0.77
CA LEU A 68 -0.28 6.33 0.03
C LEU A 68 -0.64 5.64 1.34
N VAL A 69 0.10 4.60 1.67
CA VAL A 69 0.05 3.91 2.96
C VAL A 69 1.36 4.14 3.70
N SER A 70 1.29 4.83 4.83
CA SER A 70 2.46 5.27 5.57
C SER A 70 3.24 4.14 6.24
N LEU A 71 4.56 4.26 6.10
CA LEU A 71 5.59 3.52 6.82
C LEU A 71 6.22 4.39 7.94
N GLY A 72 5.52 5.44 8.39
CA GLY A 72 6.04 6.41 9.36
C GLY A 72 7.22 7.20 8.79
N ASP A 73 8.29 7.33 9.56
CA ASP A 73 9.50 8.06 9.18
C ASP A 73 10.32 7.35 8.08
N HIS A 74 9.89 6.15 7.66
CA HIS A 74 10.54 5.37 6.60
C HIS A 74 9.91 5.59 5.22
N GLY A 75 8.89 6.44 5.12
CA GLY A 75 8.25 6.83 3.86
C GLY A 75 6.84 6.27 3.67
N ASP A 76 6.46 5.99 2.43
CA ASP A 76 5.10 5.58 2.05
C ASP A 76 5.12 4.45 1.00
N LEU A 77 4.17 3.53 1.10
CA LEU A 77 3.81 2.62 0.01
C LEU A 77 2.85 3.33 -0.93
N VAL A 78 3.15 3.32 -2.22
CA VAL A 78 2.22 3.75 -3.25
C VAL A 78 1.38 2.54 -3.65
N VAL A 79 0.06 2.67 -3.54
CA VAL A 79 -0.88 1.59 -3.84
C VAL A 79 -2.00 2.08 -4.75
N ARG A 80 -2.51 1.19 -5.59
CA ARG A 80 -3.69 1.41 -6.42
C ARG A 80 -4.59 0.17 -6.39
N PRO A 81 -5.90 0.29 -6.62
CA PRO A 81 -6.76 -0.88 -6.83
C PRO A 81 -6.20 -1.79 -7.92
N ARG A 82 -6.36 -3.10 -7.77
CA ARG A 82 -5.95 -4.04 -8.81
C ARG A 82 -6.89 -4.00 -10.02
N ASP A 83 -8.19 -3.87 -9.75
CA ASP A 83 -9.20 -3.89 -10.79
C ASP A 83 -9.18 -2.56 -11.57
N ASP A 84 -9.25 -2.64 -12.90
CA ASP A 84 -9.16 -1.51 -13.82
C ASP A 84 -10.28 -1.60 -14.88
N PRO A 85 -11.30 -0.72 -14.83
CA PRO A 85 -11.47 0.36 -13.85
C PRO A 85 -11.86 -0.18 -12.47
N PRO A 86 -11.51 0.53 -11.38
CA PRO A 86 -12.00 0.19 -10.05
C PRO A 86 -13.47 0.57 -9.86
N ASP A 87 -14.12 -0.06 -8.90
CA ASP A 87 -15.45 0.34 -8.45
C ASP A 87 -15.43 1.73 -7.81
N THR A 88 -16.32 2.60 -8.27
CA THR A 88 -16.48 3.98 -7.78
C THR A 88 -17.85 4.19 -7.16
N LEU A 89 -17.95 5.20 -6.29
CA LEU A 89 -19.22 5.75 -5.82
C LEU A 89 -19.88 6.63 -6.90
N ASP A 90 -21.11 7.08 -6.65
CA ASP A 90 -21.88 7.93 -7.58
C ASP A 90 -21.20 9.26 -7.91
N ASP A 91 -20.32 9.74 -7.03
CA ASP A 91 -19.53 10.95 -7.21
C ASP A 91 -18.20 10.72 -7.97
N GLY A 92 -17.95 9.49 -8.40
CA GLY A 92 -16.73 9.09 -9.11
C GLY A 92 -15.52 8.84 -8.21
N THR A 93 -15.67 8.93 -6.88
CA THR A 93 -14.59 8.59 -5.94
C THR A 93 -14.45 7.08 -5.76
N LEU A 94 -13.26 6.62 -5.36
CA LEU A 94 -13.00 5.20 -5.15
C LEU A 94 -13.91 4.62 -4.07
N ASN A 95 -14.62 3.53 -4.38
CA ASN A 95 -15.34 2.77 -3.37
C ASN A 95 -14.36 1.87 -2.61
N GLU A 96 -13.72 2.41 -1.57
CA GLU A 96 -12.74 1.68 -0.75
C GLU A 96 -13.27 0.38 -0.10
N HIS A 97 -14.60 0.24 0.08
CA HIS A 97 -15.22 -0.98 0.61
C HIS A 97 -15.31 -2.10 -0.43
N ALA A 98 -15.26 -1.77 -1.72
CA ALA A 98 -15.23 -2.74 -2.82
C ALA A 98 -13.81 -3.22 -3.14
N VAL A 99 -12.77 -2.46 -2.77
CA VAL A 99 -11.37 -2.80 -3.05
C VAL A 99 -10.89 -3.95 -2.17
N ARG A 100 -10.82 -5.15 -2.75
CA ARG A 100 -10.32 -6.39 -2.10
C ARG A 100 -8.91 -6.80 -2.51
N ALA A 101 -8.35 -6.12 -3.51
CA ALA A 101 -7.02 -6.35 -4.01
C ALA A 101 -6.36 -5.01 -4.39
N VAL A 102 -5.10 -4.84 -4.03
CA VAL A 102 -4.29 -3.67 -4.39
C VAL A 102 -2.99 -4.09 -5.06
N ILE A 103 -2.51 -3.24 -5.95
CA ILE A 103 -1.16 -3.29 -6.49
C ILE A 103 -0.31 -2.30 -5.70
N VAL A 104 0.78 -2.78 -5.10
CA VAL A 104 1.84 -1.91 -4.60
C VAL A 104 2.69 -1.53 -5.81
N ALA A 105 2.74 -0.23 -6.12
CA ALA A 105 3.42 0.32 -7.29
C ALA A 105 4.85 0.80 -6.98
N ALA A 106 5.07 1.29 -5.76
CA ALA A 106 6.37 1.79 -5.34
C ALA A 106 6.51 1.88 -3.82
N ILE A 107 7.74 2.08 -3.38
CA ILE A 107 8.07 2.52 -2.02
C ILE A 107 8.74 3.88 -2.14
N HIS A 108 8.04 4.93 -1.71
CA HIS A 108 8.60 6.27 -1.61
C HIS A 108 9.36 6.40 -0.30
N ARG A 109 10.61 6.86 -0.40
CA ARG A 109 11.42 7.23 0.76
C ARG A 109 11.24 8.74 1.03
N PRO A 110 11.42 9.19 2.28
CA PRO A 110 11.39 10.61 2.61
C PRO A 110 12.46 11.40 1.85
#